data_AF-A0A9E2VRD9-F1
#
_entry.id   AF-A0A9E2VRD9-F1
#
_cell.length_a   1.000
_cell.length_b   1.000
_cell.length_c   1.000
_cell.angle_alpha   90.00
_cell.angle_beta   90.00
_cell.angle_gamma   90.00
#
_symmetry.space_group_name_H-M   'P 1'
#
loop_
_entity.id
_entity.type
_entity.pdbx_description
1 polymer ?
#
loop_
_entity_poly.entity_id
_entity_poly.type
_entity_poly.pdbx_seq_one_letter_code
_entity_poly.pdbx_strand_id
1 'polypeptide(L)'
;GNNAMAVTAVTRAAREAGLRTLVHTPALTGEAREEGKRFGALARNIVREGKPLQRPCCVVASGETTVTVTGKGTGGRAQEFAAAAALEIAGLARVWVVAIGTDGTDGPTDAAGAVIDGNTVARAQRLSVDLKGALKRHNTYPALKRLHQLILTGPTGTNVNDLYLLLVL
;
A
#
# COMPACT_ATOMS: atom_id res chain seq x y z
N GLY A 1 -11.86 8.93 -16.81
CA GLY A 1 -12.14 7.60 -16.25
C GLY A 1 -12.69 7.75 -14.85
N ASN A 2 -13.17 6.68 -14.22
CA ASN A 2 -13.57 6.69 -12.81
C ASN A 2 -12.85 5.58 -12.04
N ASN A 3 -13.03 5.53 -10.71
CA ASN A 3 -12.34 4.56 -9.86
C ASN A 3 -12.70 3.10 -10.23
N ALA A 4 -13.95 2.84 -10.59
CA ALA A 4 -14.40 1.51 -11.01
C ALA A 4 -13.70 1.01 -12.28
N MET A 5 -13.44 1.91 -13.25
CA MET A 5 -12.65 1.59 -14.43
C MET A 5 -11.20 1.24 -14.07
N ALA A 6 -10.60 1.98 -13.13
CA ALA A 6 -9.24 1.71 -12.66
C ALA A 6 -9.14 0.34 -11.96
N VAL A 7 -10.08 0.03 -11.06
CA VAL A 7 -10.18 -1.29 -10.40
C VAL A 7 -10.38 -2.40 -11.42
N THR A 8 -11.23 -2.19 -12.42
CA THR A 8 -11.46 -3.17 -13.49
C THR A 8 -10.19 -3.44 -14.30
N ALA A 9 -9.45 -2.39 -14.65
CA ALA A 9 -8.21 -2.50 -15.40
C ALA A 9 -7.13 -3.27 -14.61
N VAL A 10 -6.96 -2.94 -13.32
CA VAL A 10 -6.00 -3.65 -12.46
C VAL A 10 -6.41 -5.11 -12.23
N THR A 11 -7.70 -5.36 -12.02
CA THR A 11 -8.23 -6.72 -11.85
C THR A 11 -8.01 -7.57 -13.10
N ARG A 12 -8.20 -6.99 -14.29
CA ARG A 12 -7.92 -7.66 -15.56
C ARG A 12 -6.43 -7.98 -15.68
N ALA A 13 -5.56 -7.00 -15.45
CA ALA A 13 -4.11 -7.20 -15.52
C ALA A 13 -3.60 -8.29 -14.54
N ALA A 14 -4.13 -8.32 -13.32
CA ALA A 14 -3.79 -9.35 -12.34
C ALA A 14 -4.22 -10.76 -12.80
N ARG A 15 -5.41 -10.89 -13.39
CA ARG A 15 -5.90 -12.16 -13.95
C ARG A 15 -5.09 -12.61 -15.17
N GLU A 16 -4.73 -11.69 -16.05
CA GLU A 16 -3.86 -11.95 -17.21
C GLU A 16 -2.45 -12.40 -16.77
N ALA A 17 -1.98 -11.91 -15.62
CA ALA A 17 -0.75 -12.38 -14.97
C ALA A 17 -0.90 -13.74 -14.24
N GLY A 18 -2.06 -14.41 -14.35
CA GLY A 18 -2.31 -15.73 -13.75
C GLY A 18 -2.62 -15.69 -12.25
N LEU A 19 -2.91 -14.51 -11.68
CA LEU A 19 -3.21 -14.38 -10.26
C LEU A 19 -4.71 -14.59 -10.00
N ARG A 20 -5.02 -15.43 -9.00
CA ARG A 20 -6.38 -15.44 -8.45
C ARG A 20 -6.65 -14.05 -7.89
N THR A 21 -7.74 -13.42 -8.31
CA THR A 21 -7.97 -12.01 -8.00
C THR A 21 -9.28 -11.80 -7.28
N LEU A 22 -9.23 -11.14 -6.12
CA LEU A 22 -10.39 -10.73 -5.34
C LEU A 22 -10.43 -9.20 -5.29
N VAL A 23 -11.57 -8.61 -5.63
CA VAL A 23 -11.81 -7.18 -5.39
C VAL A 23 -12.40 -7.01 -3.99
N HIS A 24 -11.73 -6.25 -3.14
CA HIS A 24 -12.20 -5.90 -1.81
C HIS A 24 -13.27 -4.82 -1.91
N THR A 25 -14.44 -5.09 -1.33
CA THR A 25 -15.57 -4.16 -1.26
C THR A 25 -16.15 -4.18 0.16
N PRO A 26 -16.69 -3.04 0.65
CA PRO A 26 -16.77 -1.73 -0.02
C PRO A 26 -15.39 -1.05 -0.17
N ALA A 27 -15.36 0.10 -0.86
CA ALA A 27 -14.14 0.89 -0.99
C ALA A 27 -13.59 1.28 0.40
N LEU A 28 -12.26 1.31 0.52
CA LEU A 28 -11.57 1.63 1.76
C LEU A 28 -11.77 3.12 2.12
N THR A 29 -12.12 3.37 3.37
CA THR A 29 -12.32 4.70 3.93
C THR A 29 -11.80 4.73 5.36
N GLY A 30 -11.58 5.93 5.91
CA GLY A 30 -11.04 6.11 7.26
C GLY A 30 -9.52 6.23 7.28
N GLU A 31 -8.92 6.00 8.44
CA GLU A 31 -7.50 6.26 8.67
C GLU A 31 -6.58 5.30 7.92
N ALA A 32 -5.73 5.85 7.05
CA ALA A 32 -4.86 5.11 6.14
C ALA A 32 -3.99 4.07 6.87
N ARG A 33 -3.43 4.43 8.02
CA ARG A 33 -2.63 3.52 8.85
C ARG A 33 -3.42 2.34 9.41
N GLU A 34 -4.71 2.52 9.71
CA GLU A 34 -5.54 1.44 10.26
C GLU A 34 -5.97 0.49 9.14
N GLU A 35 -6.36 1.03 7.97
CA GLU A 35 -6.65 0.20 6.80
C GLU A 35 -5.40 -0.55 6.32
N GLY A 36 -4.22 0.09 6.35
CA GLY A 36 -2.94 -0.56 6.04
C GLY A 36 -2.65 -1.75 6.96
N LYS A 37 -2.90 -1.61 8.26
CA LYS A 37 -2.76 -2.73 9.21
C LYS A 37 -3.72 -3.87 8.89
N ARG A 38 -4.99 -3.56 8.61
CA ARG A 38 -6.00 -4.58 8.24
C ARG A 38 -5.61 -5.31 6.96
N PHE A 39 -5.07 -4.60 5.98
CA PHE A 39 -4.62 -5.17 4.72
C PHE A 39 -3.39 -6.08 4.91
N GLY A 40 -2.44 -5.69 5.76
CA GLY A 40 -1.32 -6.56 6.14
C GLY A 40 -1.75 -7.77 6.98
N ALA A 41 -2.76 -7.63 7.84
CA ALA A 41 -3.36 -8.76 8.55
C ALA A 41 -4.04 -9.75 7.59
N LEU A 42 -4.75 -9.25 6.57
CA LEU A 42 -5.31 -10.06 5.49
C LEU A 42 -4.21 -10.87 4.77
N ALA A 43 -3.06 -10.24 4.49
CA ALA A 43 -1.92 -10.93 3.91
C ALA A 43 -1.45 -12.11 4.76
N ARG A 44 -1.36 -11.94 6.09
CA ARG A 44 -1.00 -13.03 7.01
C ARG A 44 -2.01 -14.16 6.99
N ASN A 45 -3.31 -13.85 6.92
CA ASN A 45 -4.36 -14.88 6.85
C ASN A 45 -4.28 -15.66 5.54
N ILE A 46 -4.09 -14.97 4.41
CA ILE A 46 -3.85 -15.61 3.11
C ILE A 46 -2.61 -16.50 3.19
N VAL A 47 -1.56 -16.02 3.85
CA VAL A 47 -0.31 -16.75 3.98
C VAL A 47 -0.46 -18.03 4.81
N ARG A 48 -1.13 -17.93 5.96
CA ARG A 48 -1.21 -19.03 6.92
C ARG A 48 -2.31 -20.03 6.59
N GLU A 49 -3.43 -19.56 6.05
CA GLU A 49 -4.66 -20.33 5.92
C GLU A 49 -5.14 -20.46 4.48
N GLY A 50 -4.54 -19.73 3.53
CA GLY A 50 -5.02 -19.69 2.15
C GLY A 50 -6.42 -19.08 2.01
N LYS A 51 -6.81 -18.23 2.96
CA LYS A 51 -8.11 -17.55 3.02
C LYS A 51 -7.95 -16.02 3.03
N PRO A 52 -8.87 -15.28 2.39
CA PRO A 52 -10.04 -15.74 1.63
C PRO A 52 -9.68 -16.27 0.24
N LEU A 53 -8.39 -16.27 -0.14
CA LEU A 53 -7.96 -16.60 -1.49
C LEU A 53 -6.63 -17.37 -1.47
N GLN A 54 -6.55 -18.43 -2.26
CA GLN A 54 -5.37 -19.29 -2.38
C GLN A 54 -4.28 -18.65 -3.25
N ARG A 55 -3.01 -18.77 -2.84
CA ARG A 55 -1.84 -18.29 -3.59
C ARG A 55 -1.61 -19.08 -4.89
N PRO A 56 -1.07 -18.48 -5.98
CA PRO A 56 -0.72 -17.07 -6.10
C PRO A 56 -1.98 -16.21 -6.30
N CYS A 57 -2.04 -15.06 -5.62
CA CYS A 57 -3.22 -14.21 -5.63
C CYS A 57 -2.93 -12.72 -5.52
N CYS A 58 -3.91 -11.92 -5.93
CA CYS A 58 -3.96 -10.48 -5.81
C CYS A 58 -5.29 -10.06 -5.17
N VAL A 59 -5.23 -9.30 -4.07
CA VAL A 59 -6.39 -8.56 -3.56
C VAL A 59 -6.29 -7.14 -4.06
N VAL A 60 -7.33 -6.67 -4.75
CA VAL A 60 -7.44 -5.32 -5.30
C VAL A 60 -8.45 -4.56 -4.47
N ALA A 61 -8.05 -3.44 -3.91
CA ALA A 61 -8.95 -2.50 -3.25
C ALA A 61 -8.77 -1.11 -3.86
N SER A 62 -9.77 -0.28 -3.65
CA SER A 62 -9.71 1.14 -3.96
C SER A 62 -10.36 1.94 -2.84
N GLY A 63 -10.14 3.24 -2.85
CA GLY A 63 -10.80 4.11 -1.88
C GLY A 63 -10.13 5.44 -1.74
N GLU A 64 -10.52 6.12 -0.67
CA GLU A 64 -10.03 7.44 -0.30
C GLU A 64 -9.85 7.45 1.22
N THR A 65 -8.68 6.98 1.65
CA THR A 65 -8.31 7.04 3.06
C THR A 65 -7.88 8.45 3.45
N THR A 66 -7.87 8.72 4.74
CA THR A 66 -7.45 10.00 5.30
C THR A 66 -6.29 9.79 6.26
N VAL A 67 -5.59 10.89 6.55
CA VAL A 67 -4.60 10.95 7.62
C VAL A 67 -4.99 12.10 8.53
N THR A 68 -5.29 11.79 9.79
CA THR A 68 -5.40 12.83 10.83
C THR A 68 -4.00 13.28 11.24
N VAL A 69 -3.51 14.35 10.61
CA VAL A 69 -2.15 14.87 10.82
C VAL A 69 -2.03 15.54 12.19
N THR A 70 -1.17 15.00 13.04
CA THR A 70 -0.87 15.53 14.39
C THR A 70 0.59 15.99 14.55
N GLY A 71 1.39 15.88 13.47
CA GLY A 71 2.82 16.15 13.46
C GLY A 71 3.24 17.08 12.32
N LYS A 72 4.54 17.37 12.23
CA LYS A 72 5.15 18.20 11.17
C LYS A 72 5.90 17.38 10.12
N GLY A 73 5.64 16.07 10.08
CA GLY A 73 6.27 15.19 9.11
C GLY A 73 5.76 15.42 7.69
N THR A 74 6.44 14.79 6.74
CA THR A 74 6.05 14.78 5.33
C THR A 74 5.71 13.36 4.89
N GLY A 75 4.60 13.22 4.19
CA GLY A 75 4.05 11.95 3.73
C GLY A 75 2.65 12.14 3.16
N GLY A 76 2.00 11.03 2.84
CA GLY A 76 0.62 11.02 2.39
C GLY A 76 -0.10 9.73 2.80
N ARG A 77 -1.38 9.65 2.44
CA ARG A 77 -2.27 8.56 2.82
C ARG A 77 -1.79 7.22 2.26
N ALA A 78 -1.38 7.15 1.00
CA ALA A 78 -0.90 5.92 0.38
C ALA A 78 0.42 5.46 1.03
N GLN A 79 1.32 6.41 1.31
CA GLN A 79 2.57 6.15 2.02
C GLN A 79 2.34 5.65 3.46
N GLU A 80 1.40 6.24 4.21
CA GLU A 80 1.05 5.76 5.55
C GLU A 80 0.40 4.38 5.55
N PHE A 81 -0.50 4.13 4.59
CA PHE A 81 -1.08 2.80 4.39
C PHE A 81 0.01 1.76 4.16
N ALA A 82 0.92 2.01 3.22
CA ALA A 82 2.00 1.09 2.90
C ALA A 82 2.95 0.88 4.10
N ALA A 83 3.38 1.96 4.76
CA ALA A 83 4.25 1.85 5.92
C ALA A 83 3.60 1.05 7.07
N ALA A 84 2.30 1.21 7.30
CA ALA A 84 1.57 0.44 8.30
C ALA A 84 1.46 -1.05 7.90
N ALA A 85 1.13 -1.32 6.64
CA ALA A 85 1.09 -2.68 6.11
C ALA A 85 2.44 -3.39 6.18
N ALA A 86 3.54 -2.67 5.95
CA ALA A 86 4.90 -3.21 6.03
C ALA A 86 5.25 -3.75 7.43
N LEU A 87 4.78 -3.09 8.49
CA LEU A 87 4.96 -3.59 9.87
C LEU A 87 4.22 -4.91 10.07
N GLU A 88 3.07 -5.08 9.42
CA GLU A 88 2.27 -6.29 9.55
C GLU A 88 2.81 -7.46 8.72
N ILE A 89 3.31 -7.20 7.51
CA ILE A 89 3.82 -8.27 6.64
C ILE A 89 5.30 -8.60 6.89
N ALA A 90 5.92 -8.02 7.92
CA ALA A 90 7.33 -8.23 8.23
C ALA A 90 7.66 -9.73 8.35
N GLY A 91 8.69 -10.16 7.62
CA GLY A 91 9.16 -11.55 7.58
C GLY A 91 8.34 -12.49 6.69
N LEU A 92 7.25 -12.02 6.07
CA LEU A 92 6.50 -12.84 5.11
C LEU A 92 7.21 -12.89 3.76
N ALA A 93 7.65 -14.08 3.36
CA ALA A 93 8.22 -14.29 2.04
C ALA A 93 7.15 -14.10 0.94
N ARG A 94 7.55 -13.47 -0.16
CA ARG A 94 6.73 -13.33 -1.39
C ARG A 94 5.38 -12.65 -1.17
N VAL A 95 5.36 -11.63 -0.30
CA VAL A 95 4.22 -10.74 -0.07
C VAL A 95 4.61 -9.31 -0.39
N TRP A 96 3.75 -8.62 -1.15
CA TRP A 96 3.88 -7.20 -1.45
C TRP A 96 2.57 -6.48 -1.18
N VAL A 97 2.68 -5.23 -0.71
CA VAL A 97 1.57 -4.29 -0.67
C VAL A 97 1.94 -3.04 -1.45
N VAL A 98 1.04 -2.60 -2.31
CA VAL A 98 1.14 -1.38 -3.09
C VAL A 98 0.00 -0.47 -2.67
N ALA A 99 0.29 0.81 -2.44
CA ALA A 99 -0.69 1.86 -2.28
C ALA A 99 -0.29 3.02 -3.18
N ILE A 100 -1.21 3.50 -4.01
CA ILE A 100 -0.90 4.51 -5.02
C ILE A 100 -2.12 5.42 -5.28
N GLY A 101 -1.88 6.74 -5.26
CA GLY A 101 -2.79 7.77 -5.73
C GLY A 101 -2.73 7.89 -7.25
N THR A 102 -3.88 7.91 -7.90
CA THR A 102 -3.95 7.89 -9.37
C THR A 102 -3.60 9.21 -10.04
N ASP A 103 -3.54 10.31 -9.29
CA ASP A 103 -3.03 11.62 -9.71
C ASP A 103 -1.50 11.71 -9.79
N GLY A 104 -0.82 10.71 -9.25
CA GLY A 104 0.63 10.61 -9.28
C GLY A 104 1.31 11.37 -8.13
N THR A 105 0.53 11.82 -7.15
CA THR A 105 1.01 12.53 -5.95
C THR A 105 0.29 12.01 -4.71
N ASP A 106 0.98 11.99 -3.57
CA ASP A 106 0.42 11.54 -2.29
C ASP A 106 0.88 12.48 -1.18
N GLY A 107 -0.06 13.27 -0.66
CA GLY A 107 0.23 14.39 0.23
C GLY A 107 1.09 15.47 -0.45
N PRO A 108 1.80 16.32 0.32
CA PRO A 108 2.69 17.34 -0.23
C PRO A 108 4.04 16.74 -0.67
N THR A 109 4.01 15.74 -1.57
CA THR A 109 5.21 15.02 -2.03
C THR A 109 5.21 14.78 -3.54
N ASP A 110 6.37 14.39 -4.08
CA ASP A 110 6.55 13.99 -5.49
C ASP A 110 6.25 12.49 -5.73
N ALA A 111 5.87 11.75 -4.69
CA ALA A 111 5.53 10.34 -4.78
C ALA A 111 4.04 10.14 -4.94
N ALA A 112 3.65 9.20 -5.79
CA ALA A 112 2.27 8.73 -5.91
C ALA A 112 1.86 7.80 -4.77
N GLY A 113 2.83 7.27 -4.02
CA GLY A 113 2.59 6.30 -2.97
C GLY A 113 3.82 5.42 -2.75
N ALA A 114 3.61 4.16 -2.40
CA ALA A 114 4.71 3.25 -2.08
C ALA A 114 4.40 1.78 -2.37
N VAL A 115 5.47 1.01 -2.59
CA VAL A 115 5.46 -0.45 -2.69
C VAL A 115 6.37 -1.03 -1.61
N ILE A 116 5.82 -1.93 -0.80
CA ILE A 116 6.52 -2.57 0.31
C ILE A 116 6.42 -4.09 0.19
N ASP A 117 7.38 -4.78 0.79
CA ASP A 117 7.44 -6.24 0.86
C ASP A 117 7.73 -6.72 2.29
N GLY A 118 7.67 -8.03 2.52
CA GLY A 118 7.98 -8.60 3.84
C GLY A 118 9.40 -8.35 4.35
N ASN A 119 10.33 -7.90 3.49
CA ASN A 119 11.70 -7.56 3.88
C ASN A 119 11.87 -6.08 4.24
N THR A 120 10.84 -5.25 4.07
CA THR A 120 10.85 -3.81 4.34
C THR A 120 11.36 -3.48 5.74
N VAL A 121 10.85 -4.16 6.76
CA VAL A 121 11.25 -3.89 8.16
C VAL A 121 12.70 -4.29 8.42
N ALA A 122 13.14 -5.44 7.90
CA ALA A 122 14.55 -5.86 8.00
C ALA A 122 15.48 -4.88 7.27
N ARG A 123 15.07 -4.36 6.11
CA ARG A 123 15.79 -3.33 5.36
C ARG A 123 15.86 -2.03 6.16
N ALA A 124 14.77 -1.63 6.82
CA ALA A 124 14.73 -0.45 7.66
C ALA A 124 15.67 -0.56 8.86
N GLN A 125 15.72 -1.73 9.52
CA GLN A 125 16.68 -1.98 10.60
C GLN A 125 18.13 -1.85 10.11
N ARG A 126 18.47 -2.50 8.99
CA ARG A 126 19.83 -2.43 8.41
C ARG A 126 20.26 -1.01 8.04
N LEU A 127 19.32 -0.17 7.61
CA LEU A 127 19.58 1.22 7.21
C LEU A 127 19.34 2.23 8.35
N SER A 128 19.07 1.75 9.57
CA SER A 128 18.73 2.58 10.74
C SER A 128 17.59 3.57 10.44
N VAL A 129 16.55 3.09 9.77
CA VAL A 129 15.31 3.83 9.48
C VAL A 129 14.24 3.42 10.48
N ASP A 130 13.76 4.37 11.27
CA ASP A 130 12.67 4.19 12.22
C ASP A 130 11.31 4.31 11.52
N LEU A 131 10.84 3.22 10.90
CA LEU A 131 9.57 3.20 10.17
C LEU A 131 8.34 3.38 11.10
N LYS A 132 8.38 2.81 12.30
CA LYS A 132 7.29 2.93 13.28
C LYS A 132 7.16 4.36 13.80
N GLY A 133 8.27 5.02 14.13
CA GLY A 133 8.23 6.43 14.51
C GLY A 133 7.98 7.36 13.33
N ALA A 134 8.36 6.99 12.10
CA ALA A 134 7.94 7.73 10.90
C ALA A 134 6.41 7.79 10.78
N LEU A 135 5.71 6.66 10.96
CA LEU A 135 4.23 6.63 11.04
C LEU A 135 3.70 7.50 12.18
N LYS A 136 4.27 7.40 13.38
CA LYS A 136 3.84 8.20 14.54
C LYS A 136 3.97 9.71 14.30
N ARG A 137 4.97 10.13 13.50
CA ARG A 137 5.27 11.54 13.21
C ARG A 137 4.70 12.02 11.87
N HIS A 138 3.92 11.21 11.16
CA HIS A 138 3.45 11.49 9.79
C HIS A 138 4.59 11.81 8.82
N ASN A 139 5.74 11.14 9.00
CA ASN A 139 6.98 11.40 8.27
C ASN A 139 7.41 10.21 7.41
N THR A 140 6.44 9.60 6.71
CA THR A 140 6.64 8.38 5.93
C THR A 140 7.43 8.59 4.64
N TYR A 141 7.35 9.76 4.02
CA TYR A 141 8.08 10.07 2.79
C TYR A 141 9.59 9.89 2.92
N PRO A 142 10.31 10.59 3.83
CA PRO A 142 11.75 10.44 3.93
C PRO A 142 12.17 9.03 4.38
N ALA A 143 11.34 8.34 5.17
CA ALA A 143 11.61 6.96 5.56
C ALA A 143 11.56 6.03 4.34
N LEU A 144 10.46 6.04 3.58
CA LEU A 144 10.28 5.20 2.39
C LEU A 144 11.24 5.57 1.26
N LYS A 145 11.64 6.85 1.16
CA LYS A 145 12.69 7.31 0.25
C LYS A 145 14.02 6.63 0.54
N ARG A 146 14.44 6.60 1.81
CA ARG A 146 15.66 5.91 2.24
C ARG A 146 15.62 4.39 2.04
N LEU A 147 14.42 3.80 1.98
CA LEU A 147 14.22 2.38 1.70
C LEU A 147 14.14 2.05 0.21
N HIS A 148 14.11 3.06 -0.66
CA HIS A 148 13.83 2.95 -2.09
C HIS A 148 12.50 2.26 -2.39
N GLN A 149 11.44 2.69 -1.69
CA GLN A 149 10.11 2.09 -1.75
C GLN A 149 9.00 3.06 -2.16
N LEU A 150 9.36 4.29 -2.54
CA LEU A 150 8.43 5.24 -3.13
C LEU A 150 8.09 4.86 -4.57
N ILE A 151 6.85 5.11 -4.96
CA ILE A 151 6.41 5.04 -6.36
C ILE A 151 6.42 6.46 -6.91
N LEU A 152 7.26 6.70 -7.92
CA LEU A 152 7.38 7.99 -8.59
C LEU A 152 6.84 7.86 -10.01
N THR A 153 5.63 8.34 -10.25
CA THR A 153 5.01 8.35 -11.60
C THR A 153 5.14 9.70 -12.28
N GLY A 154 5.33 10.78 -11.50
CA GLY A 154 5.01 12.13 -11.94
C GLY A 154 3.48 12.34 -12.05
N PRO A 155 3.04 13.58 -12.34
CA PRO A 155 1.62 13.89 -12.49
C PRO A 155 1.02 13.13 -13.67
N THR A 156 -0.07 12.40 -13.44
CA THR A 156 -0.70 11.55 -14.46
C THR A 156 -1.75 12.28 -15.30
N GLY A 157 -2.19 13.46 -14.86
CA GLY A 157 -3.26 14.24 -15.50
C GLY A 157 -4.66 13.67 -15.26
N THR A 158 -4.84 12.75 -14.30
CA THR A 158 -6.16 12.22 -13.92
C THR A 158 -6.25 12.00 -12.42
N ASN A 159 -7.43 12.02 -11.81
CA ASN A 159 -7.60 11.63 -10.42
C ASN A 159 -8.89 10.83 -10.28
N VAL A 160 -8.75 9.56 -9.92
CA VAL A 160 -9.84 8.63 -9.63
C VAL A 160 -9.61 7.93 -8.29
N ASN A 161 -9.04 8.65 -7.32
CA ASN A 161 -8.71 8.20 -5.96
C ASN A 161 -7.56 7.19 -5.91
N ASP A 162 -7.45 6.43 -4.83
CA ASP A 162 -6.34 5.52 -4.58
C ASP A 162 -6.67 4.08 -5.02
N LEU A 163 -5.61 3.34 -5.32
CA LEU A 163 -5.59 1.90 -5.53
C LEU A 163 -4.67 1.24 -4.50
N TYR A 164 -5.11 0.13 -3.94
CA TYR A 164 -4.35 -0.66 -2.98
C TYR A 164 -4.30 -2.11 -3.43
N LEU A 165 -3.11 -2.68 -3.56
CA LEU A 165 -2.90 -4.05 -4.05
C LEU A 165 -2.15 -4.86 -3.01
N LEU A 166 -2.61 -6.08 -2.75
CA LEU A 166 -1.90 -7.07 -1.96
C LEU A 166 -1.60 -8.25 -2.86
N LEU A 167 -0.32 -8.51 -3.10
CA LEU A 167 0.14 -9.62 -3.90
C LEU A 167 0.78 -10.65 -2.97
N VAL A 168 0.35 -11.91 -3.11
CA VAL A 168 0.91 -13.05 -2.37
C VAL A 168 1.20 -14.17 -3.37
N LEU A 169 2.48 -14.51 -3.58
CA LEU A 169 2.93 -15.41 -4.64
C LEU A 169 3.41 -16.78 -4.14
#